data_AF-A0A5N6XIV2-F1
#
_entry.id   AF-A0A5N6XIV2-F1
#
_cell.length_a   1.000
_cell.length_b   1.000
_cell.length_c   1.000
_cell.angle_alpha   90.00
_cell.angle_beta   90.00
_cell.angle_gamma   90.00
#
_symmetry.space_group_name_H-M   'P 1'
#
loop_
_entity.id
_entity.type
_entity.pdbx_description
1 polymer ?
#
loop_
_entity_poly.entity_id
_entity_poly.type
_entity_poly.pdbx_seq_one_letter_code
_entity_poly.pdbx_strand_id
1 'polypeptide(L)'
;MFALLICLAAGIKPIITSSSDRKLEIAQALGPPGVVGAINYRTYPNWEQEARQMTGGRGVDIVVDNVGPTAIKQTLSSLARRGLISFVGFLAGFKMDEQPDVLGPLLVKNAVLRFVISVPAQLLTTAAF
;
A
#
# COMPACT_ATOMS: atom_id res chain seq x y z
N MET A 1 -1.18 10.71 2.00
CA MET A 1 -1.71 11.79 1.14
C MET A 1 -0.84 12.06 -0.09
N PHE A 2 0.50 12.15 0.01
CA PHE A 2 1.35 12.38 -1.17
C PHE A 2 1.20 11.33 -2.29
N ALA A 3 1.22 10.04 -1.95
CA ALA A 3 1.04 8.97 -2.96
C ALA A 3 -0.29 9.10 -3.72
N LEU A 4 -1.37 9.49 -3.03
CA LEU A 4 -2.67 9.76 -3.65
C LEU A 4 -2.57 10.86 -4.72
N LEU A 5 -1.96 12.00 -4.37
CA LEU A 5 -1.81 13.13 -5.28
C LEU A 5 -0.95 12.76 -6.50
N ILE A 6 0.12 11.99 -6.29
CA ILE A 6 0.97 11.49 -7.39
C ILE A 6 0.16 10.58 -8.32
N CYS A 7 -0.65 9.66 -7.78
CA CYS A 7 -1.53 8.82 -8.58
C CYS A 7 -2.52 9.65 -9.41
N LEU A 8 -3.18 10.63 -8.80
CA LEU A 8 -4.12 11.51 -9.48
C LEU A 8 -3.44 12.30 -10.61
N ALA A 9 -2.26 12.87 -10.34
CA ALA A 9 -1.47 13.58 -11.34
C ALA A 9 -1.02 12.68 -12.51
N ALA A 10 -0.81 11.38 -12.24
CA ALA A 10 -0.46 10.38 -13.25
C ALA A 10 -1.67 9.75 -13.97
N GLY A 11 -2.91 10.17 -13.67
CA GLY A 11 -4.13 9.59 -14.25
C GLY A 11 -4.46 8.18 -13.74
N ILE A 12 -3.85 7.76 -12.63
CA ILE A 12 -4.10 6.47 -11.98
C ILE A 12 -5.34 6.60 -11.10
N LYS A 13 -6.14 5.53 -11.00
CA LYS A 13 -7.28 5.43 -10.06
C LYS A 13 -6.79 4.88 -8.71
N PRO A 14 -6.66 5.72 -7.67
CA PRO A 14 -6.11 5.28 -6.39
C PRO A 14 -7.21 4.68 -5.49
N ILE A 15 -6.81 3.72 -4.65
CA ILE A 15 -7.61 3.25 -3.51
C ILE A 15 -6.83 3.61 -2.25
N ILE A 16 -7.45 4.32 -1.31
CA ILE A 16 -6.84 4.73 -0.04
C ILE A 16 -7.57 4.10 1.15
N THR A 17 -6.80 3.61 2.12
CA THR A 17 -7.33 3.08 3.37
C THR A 17 -7.11 4.05 4.53
N SER A 18 -8.05 4.10 5.48
CA SER A 18 -7.90 4.88 6.72
C SER A 18 -8.81 4.35 7.82
N SER A 19 -8.54 4.66 9.09
CA SER A 19 -9.47 4.39 10.20
C SER A 19 -10.50 5.51 10.43
N SER A 20 -10.53 6.53 9.58
CA SER A 20 -11.28 7.76 9.80
C SER A 20 -12.04 8.15 8.54
N ASP A 21 -13.36 8.11 8.60
CA ASP A 21 -14.24 8.48 7.48
C ASP A 21 -14.00 9.93 7.06
N ARG A 22 -13.84 10.85 8.01
CA ARG A 22 -13.46 12.25 7.72
C ARG A 22 -12.19 12.36 6.88
N LYS A 23 -11.15 11.56 7.12
CA LYS A 23 -9.92 11.58 6.31
C LYS A 23 -10.16 11.01 4.91
N LEU A 24 -11.04 10.02 4.79
CA LEU A 24 -11.42 9.41 3.52
C LEU A 24 -12.25 10.38 2.66
N GLU A 25 -13.22 11.08 3.25
CA GLU A 25 -14.00 12.13 2.58
C GLU A 25 -13.08 13.22 2.01
N ILE A 26 -12.12 13.70 2.81
CA ILE A 26 -11.12 14.67 2.35
C ILE A 26 -10.30 14.09 1.19
N ALA A 27 -9.85 12.83 1.30
CA ALA A 27 -9.07 12.19 0.23
C ALA A 27 -9.87 12.04 -1.06
N GLN A 28 -11.15 11.71 -0.98
CA GLN A 28 -12.03 11.61 -2.14
C GLN A 28 -12.25 12.95 -2.83
N ALA A 29 -12.37 14.03 -2.05
CA ALA A 29 -12.54 15.39 -2.57
C ALA A 29 -11.31 15.93 -3.32
N LEU A 30 -10.14 15.29 -3.21
CA LEU A 30 -8.92 15.70 -3.93
C LEU A 30 -8.91 15.25 -5.40
N GLY A 31 -9.76 14.29 -5.79
CA GLY A 31 -9.88 13.80 -7.16
C GLY A 31 -11.27 14.07 -7.76
N PRO A 32 -11.46 13.81 -9.05
CA PRO A 32 -12.79 13.88 -9.64
C PRO A 32 -13.76 12.89 -8.96
N PRO A 33 -15.07 13.20 -8.93
CA PRO A 33 -16.07 12.33 -8.30
C PRO A 33 -15.98 10.88 -8.79
N GLY A 34 -15.92 9.94 -7.84
CA GLY A 34 -15.85 8.49 -8.11
C GLY A 34 -14.49 7.97 -8.58
N VAL A 35 -13.45 8.81 -8.70
CA VAL A 35 -12.11 8.36 -9.13
C VAL A 35 -11.30 7.77 -7.97
N VAL A 36 -11.45 8.31 -6.76
CA VAL A 36 -10.73 7.87 -5.56
C VAL A 36 -11.56 6.83 -4.81
N GLY A 37 -11.10 5.58 -4.81
CA GLY A 37 -11.63 4.54 -3.94
C GLY A 37 -11.20 4.78 -2.50
N ALA A 38 -12.10 4.56 -1.55
CA ALA A 38 -11.86 4.79 -0.13
C ALA A 38 -12.36 3.59 0.68
N ILE A 39 -11.54 3.09 1.60
CA ILE A 39 -11.90 1.96 2.46
C ILE A 39 -11.58 2.29 3.91
N ASN A 40 -12.60 2.25 4.77
CA ASN A 40 -12.38 2.33 6.21
C ASN A 40 -12.04 0.95 6.75
N TYR A 41 -10.78 0.71 7.13
CA TYR A 41 -10.34 -0.62 7.57
C TYR A 41 -10.86 -1.02 8.96
N ARG A 42 -11.47 -0.12 9.73
CA ARG A 42 -12.19 -0.47 10.96
C ARG A 42 -13.58 -1.02 10.67
N THR A 43 -14.23 -0.45 9.66
CA THR A 43 -15.55 -0.91 9.18
C THR A 43 -15.41 -2.19 8.36
N TYR A 44 -14.37 -2.26 7.54
CA TYR A 44 -14.04 -3.39 6.68
C TYR A 44 -12.69 -3.98 7.11
N PRO A 45 -12.67 -4.86 8.13
CA PRO A 45 -11.42 -5.46 8.59
C PRO A 45 -10.73 -6.29 7.50
N ASN A 46 -11.49 -6.88 6.59
CA ASN A 46 -11.02 -7.59 5.38
C ASN A 46 -10.92 -6.64 4.17
N TRP A 47 -10.28 -5.48 4.35
CA TRP A 47 -10.21 -4.41 3.36
C TRP A 47 -9.61 -4.86 2.01
N GLU A 48 -8.81 -5.93 1.99
CA GLU A 48 -8.25 -6.49 0.77
C GLU A 48 -9.33 -7.03 -0.19
N GLN A 49 -10.45 -7.50 0.37
CA GLN A 49 -11.59 -7.98 -0.41
C GLN A 49 -12.33 -6.81 -1.04
N GLU A 50 -12.51 -5.71 -0.30
CA GLU A 50 -13.08 -4.47 -0.83
C GLU A 50 -12.23 -3.89 -1.96
N ALA A 51 -10.91 -3.84 -1.79
CA ALA A 51 -9.98 -3.40 -2.85
C ALA A 51 -10.07 -4.31 -4.09
N ARG A 52 -10.25 -5.62 -3.90
CA ARG A 52 -10.50 -6.56 -5.00
C ARG A 52 -11.84 -6.31 -5.68
N GLN A 53 -12.91 -6.07 -4.94
CA GLN A 53 -14.22 -5.76 -5.51
C GLN A 53 -14.17 -4.49 -6.36
N MET A 54 -13.54 -3.42 -5.86
CA MET A 54 -13.33 -2.17 -6.59
C MET A 54 -12.51 -2.35 -7.89
N THR A 55 -11.73 -3.43 -7.99
CA THR A 55 -10.90 -3.78 -9.16
C THR A 55 -11.45 -4.96 -9.97
N GLY A 56 -12.73 -5.30 -9.81
CA GLY A 56 -13.38 -6.39 -10.55
C GLY A 56 -12.77 -7.77 -10.26
N GLY A 57 -12.24 -7.97 -9.05
CA GLY A 57 -11.60 -9.20 -8.59
C GLY A 57 -10.12 -9.34 -8.99
N ARG A 58 -9.59 -8.47 -9.85
CA ARG A 58 -8.20 -8.55 -10.35
C ARG A 58 -7.17 -8.24 -9.27
N GLY A 59 -7.45 -7.26 -8.41
CA GLY A 59 -6.50 -6.66 -7.49
C GLY A 59 -5.84 -5.40 -8.07
N VAL A 60 -5.08 -4.70 -7.22
CA VAL A 60 -4.34 -3.48 -7.57
C VAL A 60 -2.98 -3.80 -8.19
N ASP A 61 -2.53 -2.99 -9.16
CA ASP A 61 -1.23 -3.20 -9.81
C ASP A 61 -0.06 -2.79 -8.90
N ILE A 62 -0.26 -1.77 -8.05
CA ILE A 62 0.77 -1.22 -7.15
C ILE A 62 0.15 -0.98 -5.77
N VAL A 63 0.85 -1.38 -4.71
CA VAL A 63 0.56 -0.99 -3.33
C VAL A 63 1.69 -0.12 -2.81
N VAL A 64 1.35 1.02 -2.22
CA VAL A 64 2.26 1.84 -1.42
C VAL A 64 1.90 1.63 0.05
N ASP A 65 2.71 0.84 0.74
CA ASP A 65 2.43 0.38 2.11
C ASP A 65 3.33 1.12 3.11
N ASN A 66 2.71 1.74 4.11
CA ASN A 66 3.38 2.41 5.20
C ASN A 66 3.14 1.72 6.56
N VAL A 67 2.34 0.66 6.59
CA VAL A 67 2.03 -0.13 7.80
C VAL A 67 3.13 -1.15 8.01
N GLY A 68 3.48 -1.88 6.95
CA GLY A 68 4.57 -2.85 6.93
C GLY A 68 4.14 -4.30 7.18
N PRO A 69 5.04 -5.15 7.70
CA PRO A 69 4.87 -6.60 7.73
C PRO A 69 3.62 -7.12 8.44
N THR A 70 3.08 -6.38 9.40
CA THR A 70 1.88 -6.78 10.13
C THR A 70 0.64 -6.87 9.22
N ALA A 71 0.61 -6.11 8.12
CA ALA A 71 -0.49 -6.08 7.16
C ALA A 71 -0.18 -6.84 5.84
N ILE A 72 1.03 -7.40 5.69
CA ILE A 72 1.52 -7.91 4.39
C ILE A 72 0.66 -9.02 3.78
N LYS A 73 0.00 -9.84 4.60
CA LYS A 73 -0.94 -10.87 4.09
C LYS A 73 -2.11 -10.24 3.33
N GLN A 74 -2.72 -9.20 3.91
CA GLN A 74 -3.82 -8.47 3.27
C GLN A 74 -3.31 -7.67 2.07
N THR A 75 -2.14 -7.04 2.19
CA THR A 75 -1.46 -6.35 1.07
C THR A 75 -1.22 -7.29 -0.12
N LEU A 76 -0.64 -8.46 0.09
CA LEU A 76 -0.44 -9.47 -0.96
C LEU A 76 -1.75 -9.96 -1.56
N SER A 77 -2.79 -10.15 -0.74
CA SER A 77 -4.11 -10.57 -1.22
C SER A 77 -4.74 -9.51 -2.14
N SER A 78 -4.64 -8.23 -1.76
CA SER A 78 -5.15 -7.09 -2.54
C SER A 78 -4.42 -6.90 -3.89
N LEU A 79 -3.18 -7.37 -4.00
CA LEU A 79 -2.33 -7.21 -5.17
C LEU A 79 -2.75 -8.10 -6.35
N ALA A 80 -2.69 -7.56 -7.56
CA ALA A 80 -2.79 -8.31 -8.82
C ALA A 80 -1.55 -9.20 -9.05
N ARG A 81 -1.63 -10.12 -10.01
CA ARG A 81 -0.42 -10.82 -10.51
C ARG A 81 0.49 -9.81 -11.20
N ARG A 82 1.80 -10.00 -11.08
CA ARG A 82 2.86 -9.09 -11.59
C ARG A 82 2.83 -7.69 -10.97
N GLY A 83 2.15 -7.54 -9.83
CA GLY A 83 2.07 -6.29 -9.11
C GLY A 83 3.32 -5.96 -8.29
N LEU A 84 3.40 -4.70 -7.87
CA LEU A 84 4.48 -4.16 -7.04
C LEU A 84 3.95 -3.76 -5.66
N ILE A 85 4.63 -4.20 -4.60
CA ILE A 85 4.46 -3.68 -3.25
C ILE A 85 5.67 -2.81 -2.93
N SER A 86 5.44 -1.54 -2.65
CA SER A 86 6.44 -0.57 -2.21
C SER A 86 6.27 -0.29 -0.72
N PHE A 87 7.19 -0.81 0.09
CA PHE A 87 7.26 -0.55 1.53
C PHE A 87 8.00 0.77 1.77
N VAL A 88 7.25 1.80 2.18
CA VAL A 88 7.76 3.15 2.43
C VAL A 88 7.97 3.42 3.93
N GLY A 89 7.42 2.57 4.80
CA GLY A 89 7.63 2.68 6.24
C GLY A 89 6.99 1.55 7.03
N PHE A 90 7.26 1.54 8.33
CA PHE A 90 6.81 0.53 9.29
C PHE A 90 6.06 1.19 10.45
N LEU A 91 4.90 1.80 10.19
CA LEU A 91 4.10 2.48 11.23
C LEU A 91 3.70 1.55 12.38
N ALA A 92 3.51 0.26 12.09
CA ALA A 92 3.15 -0.74 13.09
C ALA A 92 4.35 -1.41 13.78
N GLY A 93 5.57 -0.94 13.50
CA GLY A 93 6.81 -1.56 13.97
C GLY A 93 7.27 -2.72 13.10
N PHE A 94 8.46 -3.25 13.43
CA PHE A 94 9.10 -4.35 12.71
C PHE A 94 9.63 -5.37 13.73
N LYS A 95 9.14 -6.60 13.68
CA LYS A 95 9.60 -7.71 14.55
C LYS A 95 10.14 -8.84 13.69
N MET A 96 11.45 -9.09 13.74
CA MET A 96 12.11 -10.13 12.92
C MET A 96 11.51 -11.53 13.13
N ASP A 97 11.06 -11.83 14.35
CA ASP A 97 10.69 -13.18 14.74
C ASP A 97 9.22 -13.53 14.39
N GLU A 98 8.44 -12.54 13.98
CA GLU A 98 7.00 -12.66 13.67
C GLU A 98 6.71 -12.15 12.25
N GLN A 99 7.50 -12.62 11.27
CA GLN A 99 7.28 -12.29 9.87
C GLN A 99 6.44 -13.37 9.20
N PRO A 100 5.32 -13.02 8.56
CA PRO A 100 4.52 -14.00 7.82
C PRO A 100 5.25 -14.46 6.55
N ASP A 101 4.95 -15.68 6.09
CA ASP A 101 5.52 -16.18 4.84
C ASP A 101 5.07 -15.31 3.64
N VAL A 102 6.05 -14.69 3.00
CA VAL A 102 5.88 -13.88 1.79
C VAL A 102 6.36 -14.59 0.53
N LEU A 103 7.21 -15.62 0.64
CA LEU A 103 7.88 -16.23 -0.51
C LEU A 103 6.87 -16.93 -1.42
N GLY A 104 6.04 -17.81 -0.85
CA GLY A 104 5.01 -18.52 -1.62
C GLY A 104 4.06 -17.57 -2.36
N PRO A 105 3.42 -16.60 -1.69
CA PRO A 105 2.54 -15.64 -2.34
C PRO A 105 3.23 -14.77 -3.41
N LEU A 106 4.47 -14.32 -3.18
CA LEU A 106 5.23 -13.53 -4.17
C LEU A 106 5.50 -14.36 -5.44
N LEU A 107 5.89 -15.62 -5.29
CA LEU A 107 6.11 -16.55 -6.41
C LEU A 107 4.83 -16.78 -7.21
N VAL A 108 3.73 -17.12 -6.54
CA VAL A 108 2.43 -17.41 -7.19
C VAL A 108 1.91 -16.20 -7.98
N LYS A 109 2.10 -15.00 -7.43
CA LYS A 109 1.70 -13.75 -8.07
C LYS A 109 2.73 -13.24 -9.07
N ASN A 110 3.95 -13.77 -9.09
CA ASN A 110 5.11 -13.17 -9.78
C ASN A 110 5.25 -11.67 -9.41
N ALA A 111 5.13 -11.38 -8.11
CA ALA A 111 5.07 -10.02 -7.59
C ALA A 111 6.45 -9.53 -7.14
N VAL A 112 6.62 -8.21 -7.13
CA VAL A 112 7.83 -7.53 -6.65
C VAL A 112 7.54 -6.90 -5.29
N LEU A 113 8.37 -7.18 -4.30
CA LEU A 113 8.42 -6.43 -3.04
C LEU A 113 9.66 -5.53 -3.06
N ARG A 114 9.47 -4.23 -2.92
CA ARG A 114 10.55 -3.23 -2.89
C ARG A 114 10.48 -2.42 -1.61
N PHE A 115 11.61 -2.30 -0.93
CA PHE A 115 11.79 -1.38 0.19
C PHE A 115 12.23 -0.02 -0.34
N VAL A 116 11.62 1.04 0.17
CA VAL A 116 12.00 2.43 -0.08
C VAL A 116 12.45 3.02 1.26
N ILE A 117 13.75 3.25 1.38
CA ILE A 117 14.36 3.80 2.58
C ILE A 117 14.91 5.18 2.23
N SER A 118 14.45 6.20 2.96
CA SER A 118 15.00 7.56 2.86
C SER A 118 16.03 7.74 3.96
N VAL A 119 17.31 7.68 3.61
CA VAL A 119 18.41 8.04 4.53
C VAL A 119 18.72 9.53 4.35
N PRO A 120 18.78 10.33 5.43
CA PRO A 120 19.20 11.72 5.34
C PRO A 120 20.54 11.84 4.62
N ALA A 121 20.66 12.79 3.68
CA ALA A 121 21.86 12.95 2.86
C ALA A 121 23.13 13.13 3.71
N GLN A 122 23.02 13.74 4.90
CA GLN A 122 24.15 13.92 5.82
C GLN A 122 24.75 12.61 6.33
N LEU A 123 23.95 11.53 6.40
CA LEU A 123 24.38 10.21 6.87
C LEU A 123 25.00 9.36 5.75
N LEU A 124 24.79 9.72 4.49
CA LEU A 124 25.41 9.06 3.33
C LEU A 124 26.87 9.50 3.16
N THR A 125 27.24 10.71 3.59
CA THR A 125 28.61 11.23 3.53
C THR A 125 29.55 10.69 4.62
N THR A 126 29.00 10.18 5.73
CA THR A 126 29.79 9.64 6.86
C THR A 126 30.04 8.13 6.74
N ALA A 127 29.31 7.44 5.88
CA ALA A 127 29.55 6.05 5.50
C ALA A 127 30.43 6.01 4.24
N ALA A 128 31.67 6.50 4.34
CA ALA A 128 32.70 6.12 3.39
C ALA A 128 33.02 4.64 3.64
N PHE A 129 32.78 3.80 2.62
CA PHE A 129 33.32 2.45 2.55
C PHE A 129 34.85 2.49 2.47
#